data_AF-A0A1Y3SUM4-F1
#
_entry.id   AF-A0A1Y3SUM4-F1
#
_cell.length_a   1.000
_cell.length_b   1.000
_cell.length_c   1.000
_cell.angle_alpha   90.00
_cell.angle_beta   90.00
_cell.angle_gamma   90.00
#
_symmetry.space_group_name_H-M   'P 1'
#
loop_
_entity.id
_entity.type
_entity.pdbx_description
1 polymer ?
#
loop_
_entity_poly.entity_id
_entity_poly.type
_entity_poly.pdbx_seq_one_letter_code
_entity_poly.pdbx_strand_id
1 'polypeptide(L)' 'MKKRYKVTHPTLGESVVVAADKLGAVSAAAKNWGVAWTSIARQCEFEVLGEAVKGEKPKTVTRRKGKTVSG' A
#
# COMPACT_ATOMS: atom_id res chain seq x y z
N MET A 1 19.22 1.75 -6.50
CA MET A 1 18.79 2.66 -5.40
C MET A 1 17.37 2.30 -5.02
N LYS A 2 17.09 1.98 -3.75
CA LYS A 2 15.72 1.63 -3.32
C LYS A 2 14.98 2.90 -2.91
N LYS A 3 13.75 3.07 -3.38
CA LYS A 3 12.87 4.22 -3.08
C LYS A 3 11.71 3.76 -2.20
N ARG A 4 11.10 4.70 -1.48
CA ARG A 4 9.85 4.43 -0.77
C ARG A 4 8.67 4.66 -1.70
N TYR A 5 7.81 3.65 -1.74
CA TYR A 5 6.55 3.68 -2.44
C TYR A 5 5.43 3.52 -1.43
N LYS A 6 4.46 4.42 -1.49
CA LYS A 6 3.18 4.26 -0.82
C LYS A 6 2.22 3.64 -1.83
N VAL A 7 1.70 2.47 -1.48
CA VAL A 7 0.71 1.74 -2.28
C VAL A 7 -0.62 1.87 -1.54
N THR A 8 -1.59 2.51 -2.18
CA THR A 8 -2.92 2.71 -1.61
C THR A 8 -3.91 1.83 -2.36
N HIS A 9 -4.68 1.02 -1.63
CA HIS A 9 -5.69 0.14 -2.19
C HIS A 9 -7.06 0.40 -1.54
N PRO A 10 -8.15 0.55 -2.32
CA PRO A 10 -9.46 0.99 -1.81
C PRO A 10 -10.07 0.03 -0.77
N THR A 11 -9.72 -1.26 -0.83
CA THR A 11 -10.28 -2.30 0.04
C THR A 11 -9.31 -2.74 1.14
N LEU A 12 -7.99 -2.60 0.92
CA LEU A 12 -6.95 -3.13 1.81
C LEU A 12 -6.28 -2.03 2.65
N GLY A 13 -6.48 -0.76 2.28
CA GLY A 13 -5.87 0.40 2.92
C GLY A 13 -4.57 0.81 2.24
N GLU A 14 -3.74 1.54 2.97
CA GLU A 14 -2.43 2.02 2.49
C GLU A 14 -1.28 1.21 3.10
N SER A 15 -0.23 0.99 2.31
CA SER A 15 0.97 0.27 2.71
C SER A 15 2.20 0.97 2.15
N VAL A 16 3.16 1.26 3.03
CA VAL A 16 4.42 1.91 2.66
C VAL A 16 5.51 0.85 2.60
N VAL A 17 6.14 0.73 1.44
CA VAL A 17 7.13 -0.31 1.15
C VAL A 17 8.37 0.30 0.50
N VAL A 18 9.51 -0.33 0.75
CA VAL A 18 10.79 0.05 0.14
C VAL A 18 11.06 -0.91 -1.02
N ALA A 19 11.13 -0.39 -2.23
CA ALA A 19 11.36 -1.18 -3.43
C ALA A 19 12.33 -0.48 -4.39
N ALA A 20 12.92 -1.25 -5.30
CA ALA A 20 13.69 -0.66 -6.41
C ALA A 20 12.74 -0.01 -7.44
N ASP A 21 11.57 -0.62 -7.67
CA ASP A 21 10.62 -0.27 -8.73
C ASP A 21 9.17 -0.40 -8.26
N LYS A 22 8.22 0.14 -9.04
CA LYS A 22 6.76 0.05 -8.77
C LYS A 22 6.26 -1.40 -8.64
N LEU A 23 6.79 -2.32 -9.45
CA LEU A 23 6.44 -3.75 -9.38
C LEU A 23 6.93 -4.42 -8.09
N GLY A 24 8.12 -4.05 -7.64
CA GLY A 24 8.64 -4.49 -6.34
C GLY A 24 7.79 -3.94 -5.19
N ALA A 25 7.29 -2.70 -5.33
CA ALA A 25 6.41 -2.08 -4.36
C ALA A 25 5.07 -2.81 -4.26
N VAL A 26 4.37 -3.05 -5.38
CA VAL A 26 3.09 -3.78 -5.33
C VAL A 26 3.26 -5.19 -4.79
N SER A 27 4.35 -5.88 -5.14
CA SER A 27 4.62 -7.23 -4.66
C SER A 27 4.86 -7.27 -3.16
N ALA A 28 5.62 -6.30 -2.62
CA ALA A 28 5.86 -6.18 -1.19
C ALA A 28 4.59 -5.76 -0.42
N ALA A 29 3.81 -4.84 -0.98
CA ALA A 29 2.56 -4.39 -0.38
C ALA A 29 1.52 -5.53 -0.35
N ALA A 30 1.40 -6.27 -1.45
CA ALA A 30 0.51 -7.43 -1.57
C ALA A 30 0.88 -8.53 -0.56
N LYS A 31 2.17 -8.80 -0.35
CA LYS A 31 2.64 -9.71 0.70
C LYS A 31 2.23 -9.24 2.10
N ASN A 32 2.31 -7.94 2.37
CA ASN A 32 1.90 -7.36 3.65
C ASN A 32 0.38 -7.47 3.88
N TRP A 33 -0.40 -7.44 2.79
CA TRP A 33 -1.85 -7.62 2.82
C TRP A 33 -2.30 -9.09 2.72
N GLY A 34 -1.40 -10.03 2.40
CA GLY A 34 -1.73 -11.44 2.22
C GLY A 34 -2.56 -11.75 0.97
N VAL A 35 -2.45 -10.93 -0.08
CA VAL A 35 -3.23 -11.09 -1.33
C VAL A 35 -2.32 -11.24 -2.56
N ALA A 36 -2.88 -11.72 -3.66
CA ALA A 36 -2.17 -11.81 -4.93
C ALA A 36 -1.99 -10.41 -5.56
N TRP A 37 -0.73 -10.01 -5.78
CA TRP A 37 -0.39 -8.69 -6.33
C TRP A 37 -1.02 -8.43 -7.71
N THR A 38 -1.19 -9.47 -8.54
CA THR A 38 -1.79 -9.36 -9.89
C THR A 38 -3.24 -8.89 -9.86
N SER A 39 -4.00 -9.26 -8.83
CA SER A 39 -5.41 -8.90 -8.68
C SER A 39 -5.57 -7.45 -8.23
N ILE A 40 -4.69 -6.99 -7.32
CA ILE A 40 -4.75 -5.64 -6.77
C ILE A 40 -3.98 -4.60 -7.58
N ALA A 41 -3.03 -5.00 -8.43
CA ALA A 41 -2.16 -4.06 -9.15
C ALA A 41 -2.91 -3.02 -9.98
N ARG A 42 -4.10 -3.39 -10.48
CA ARG A 42 -4.98 -2.49 -11.25
C ARG A 42 -5.80 -1.53 -10.37
N GLN A 43 -5.99 -1.87 -9.10
CA GLN A 43 -6.75 -1.09 -8.12
C GLN A 43 -5.84 -0.30 -7.17
N CYS A 44 -4.54 -0.63 -7.16
CA CYS A 44 -3.53 0.04 -6.38
C CYS A 44 -3.12 1.37 -7.00
N GLU A 45 -3.13 2.42 -6.20
CA GLU A 45 -2.52 3.69 -6.51
C GLU A 45 -1.09 3.74 -5.95
N PHE A 46 -0.15 4.33 -6.70
CA PHE A 46 1.27 4.35 -6.36
C PHE A 46 1.79 5.77 -6.21
N GLU A 47 2.13 6.16 -4.98
CA GLU A 47 2.77 7.44 -4.69
C GLU A 47 4.26 7.22 -4.34
N VAL A 48 5.15 7.98 -4.99
CA VAL A 48 6.59 7.91 -4.74
C VAL A 48 6.96 8.96 -3.70
N LEU A 49 7.28 8.51 -2.49
CA LEU A 49 7.59 9.38 -1.35
C LEU A 49 9.02 9.95 -1.37
N GLY A 50 9.78 9.72 -2.45
CA GLY A 50 11.17 10.15 -2.57
C GLY A 50 12.16 9.25 -1.81
N GLU A 51 13.37 9.76 -1.59
CA GLU A 51 14.42 9.06 -0.84
C GLU A 51 13.96 8.72 0.57
N ALA A 52 14.37 7.55 1.06
CA ALA A 52 13.91 6.97 2.31
C ALA A 52 14.42 7.73 3.55
N VAL A 53 14.07 9.01 3.74
CA VAL A 53 14.34 9.76 4.97
C VAL A 53 13.53 9.10 6.08
N LYS A 54 14.20 8.32 6.94
CA LYS A 54 13.63 7.71 8.17
C LYS A 54 12.79 8.76 8.89
N GLY A 55 11.47 8.60 8.95
CA GLY A 55 10.63 9.60 9.61
C GLY A 55 9.18 9.18 9.76
N GLU A 56 8.46 8.99 8.66
CA GLU A 56 7.03 8.74 8.76
C GLU A 56 6.72 7.24 8.72
N LYS A 57 6.52 6.71 9.94
CA LYS A 57 5.93 5.40 10.20
C LYS A 57 4.59 5.29 9.45
N PRO A 58 4.29 4.16 8.78
CA PRO A 58 3.02 4.00 8.10
C PRO A 58 1.90 4.14 9.12
N LYS A 59 1.03 5.12 8.91
CA LYS A 59 -0.29 5.12 9.52
C LYS A 59 -0.99 3.93 8.88
N THR A 60 -0.90 2.76 9.51
CA THR A 60 -1.90 1.70 9.32
C THR A 60 -3.19 2.30 9.88
N VAL A 61 -3.82 3.19 9.11
CA VAL A 61 -5.19 3.61 9.37
C VAL A 61 -5.99 2.38 8.99
N THR A 62 -6.13 1.47 9.94
CA THR A 62 -7.19 0.48 9.95
C THR A 62 -8.47 1.29 10.05
N ARG A 63 -8.89 1.91 8.93
CA ARG A 63 -10.21 2.50 8.81
C ARG A 63 -11.12 1.30 8.89
N ARG A 64 -11.65 1.05 10.09
CA ARG A 64 -12.79 0.18 10.31
C ARG A 64 -13.81 0.62 9.27
N LYS A 65 -13.96 -0.14 8.18
CA LYS A 65 -15.05 0.04 7.24
C LYS A 65 -16.27 -0.34 8.05
N GLY A 66 -16.90 0.69 8.62
CA GLY A 66 -18.16 0.57 9.30
C GLY A 66 -19.08 -0.24 8.42
N LYS A 67 -19.64 -1.28 9.01
CA LYS A 67 -20.87 -1.92 8.57
C LYS A 67 -21.88 -0.79 8.30
N THR A 68 -22.11 -0.43 7.05
CA THR A 68 -23.29 0.35 6.68
C THR A 68 -24.46 -0.61 6.74
N VAL A 69 -25.12 -0.64 7.91
CA VAL A 69 -26.54 -0.97 8.02
C VAL A 69 -27.36 0.09 7.27
N SER A 70 -28.55 -0.31 6.81
CA SER A 70 -29.70 0.46 6.25
C SER A 70 -30.02 -0.04 4.83
N GLY A 71 -31.15 -0.69 4.55
CA GLY A 71 -32.35 -0.99 5.34
C GLY A 71 -33.18 -2.06 4.64
#